data_AF-A0A067PEK4-F1
#
_entry.id   AF-A0A067PEK4-F1
#
_cell.length_a   1.000
_cell.length_b   1.000
_cell.length_c   1.000
_cell.angle_alpha   90.00
_cell.angle_beta   90.00
_cell.angle_gamma   90.00
#
_symmetry.space_group_name_H-M   'P 1'
#
loop_
_entity.id
_entity.type
_entity.pdbx_description
1 polymer ?
#
loop_
_entity_poly.entity_id
_entity_poly.type
_entity_poly.pdbx_seq_one_letter_code
_entity_poly.pdbx_strand_id
1 'polypeptide(L)'
;IKRFLETQRMPLFLDICARRRFIQRVKQFFVQDQALFKRINGRRPVLVILNPVKCQEVLTEAHEGSGHRRVFGVFHLIQEHFFWPHMYQDVKQHVGSCHECQI
;
A
#
# COMPACT_ATOMS: atom_id res chain seq x y z
N ILE A 1 -12.72 2.67 2.81
CA ILE A 1 -12.28 3.83 2.00
C ILE A 1 -12.66 3.63 0.53
N LYS A 2 -12.24 2.54 -0.14
CA LYS A 2 -12.59 2.24 -1.54
C LYS A 2 -14.10 2.40 -1.86
N ARG A 3 -14.96 1.72 -1.11
CA ARG A 3 -16.43 1.84 -1.24
C ARG A 3 -16.95 3.29 -1.17
N PHE A 4 -16.40 4.13 -0.30
CA PHE A 4 -16.81 5.54 -0.21
C PHE A 4 -16.40 6.33 -1.46
N LEU A 5 -15.19 6.10 -1.97
CA LEU A 5 -14.69 6.77 -3.16
C LEU A 5 -15.48 6.39 -4.43
N GLU A 6 -15.90 5.13 -4.53
CA GLU A 6 -16.66 4.63 -5.68
C GLU A 6 -18.15 5.03 -5.62
N THR A 7 -18.77 4.94 -4.44
CA THR A 7 -20.23 5.12 -4.31
C THR A 7 -20.64 6.51 -3.86
N GLN A 8 -19.70 7.35 -3.41
CA GLN A 8 -19.95 8.62 -2.73
C GLN A 8 -20.85 8.51 -1.49
N ARG A 9 -21.10 7.29 -0.98
CA ARG A 9 -21.95 7.05 0.20
C ARG A 9 -21.15 7.12 1.48
N MET A 10 -21.42 8.16 2.27
CA MET A 10 -20.81 8.37 3.59
C MET A 10 -21.14 7.23 4.56
N PRO A 11 -20.15 6.61 5.24
CA PRO A 11 -20.43 5.69 6.34
C PRO A 11 -21.12 6.40 7.50
N LEU A 12 -21.85 5.65 8.32
CA LEU A 12 -22.37 6.17 9.58
C LEU A 12 -21.20 6.34 10.57
N PHE A 13 -21.16 7.48 11.25
CA PHE A 13 -20.15 7.79 12.27
C PHE A 13 -20.84 8.07 13.60
N LEU A 14 -20.26 7.55 14.69
CA LEU A 14 -20.76 7.74 16.04
C LEU A 14 -20.53 9.18 16.55
N ASP A 15 -19.49 9.86 16.04
CA ASP A 15 -19.14 11.22 16.44
C ASP A 15 -18.55 12.07 15.29
N ILE A 16 -18.58 13.39 15.46
CA ILE A 16 -18.12 14.38 14.46
C ILE A 16 -16.61 14.28 14.22
N CYS A 17 -15.82 13.94 15.23
CA CYS A 17 -14.37 13.78 15.13
C CYS A 17 -14.00 12.53 14.32
N ALA A 18 -14.69 11.41 14.48
CA ALA A 18 -14.56 10.22 13.66
C ALA A 18 -14.88 10.51 12.20
N ARG A 19 -15.97 11.24 11.93
CA ARG A 19 -16.31 11.71 10.58
C ARG A 19 -15.21 12.60 9.99
N ARG A 20 -14.72 13.58 10.76
CA ARG A 20 -13.65 14.49 10.32
C ARG A 20 -12.35 13.72 10.01
N ARG A 21 -11.94 12.80 10.89
CA ARG A 21 -10.76 11.94 10.68
C ARG A 21 -10.91 11.08 9.43
N PHE A 22 -12.09 10.49 9.21
CA PHE A 22 -12.36 9.72 8.00
C PHE A 22 -12.23 10.57 6.75
N ILE A 23 -12.86 11.75 6.70
CA ILE A 23 -12.78 12.66 5.55
C ILE A 23 -11.32 13.06 5.28
N GLN A 24 -10.56 13.44 6.31
CA GLN A 24 -9.15 13.80 6.16
C GLN A 24 -8.30 12.63 5.64
N ARG A 25 -8.61 11.40 6.07
CA ARG A 25 -7.93 10.21 5.56
C ARG A 25 -8.31 9.93 4.11
N VAL A 26 -9.59 10.03 3.76
CA VAL A 26 -10.08 9.80 2.39
C VAL A 26 -9.47 10.77 1.39
N LYS A 27 -9.27 12.04 1.76
CA LYS A 27 -8.63 13.05 0.87
C LYS A 27 -7.25 12.61 0.36
N GLN A 28 -6.56 11.73 1.07
CA GLN A 28 -5.28 11.17 0.64
C GLN A 28 -5.41 10.13 -0.48
N PHE A 29 -6.62 9.73 -0.85
CA PHE A 29 -6.87 8.67 -1.83
C PHE A 29 -7.85 9.11 -2.92
N PHE A 30 -7.76 8.48 -4.09
CA PHE A 30 -8.72 8.64 -5.18
C PHE A 30 -8.80 7.37 -6.01
N VAL A 31 -9.87 7.24 -6.80
CA VAL A 31 -10.04 6.13 -7.74
C VAL A 31 -9.88 6.68 -9.15
N GLN A 32 -9.10 5.99 -9.97
CA GLN A 32 -8.91 6.27 -11.39
C GLN A 32 -8.84 4.92 -12.11
N ASP A 33 -9.56 4.75 -13.23
CA ASP A 33 -9.54 3.52 -14.03
C ASP A 33 -9.79 2.24 -13.19
N GLN A 34 -10.77 2.31 -12.27
CA GLN A 34 -11.11 1.24 -11.31
C GLN A 34 -10.01 0.87 -10.29
N ALA A 35 -8.87 1.57 -10.31
CA ALA A 35 -7.75 1.41 -9.40
C ALA A 35 -7.76 2.48 -8.31
N LEU A 36 -7.40 2.10 -7.09
CA LEU A 36 -7.27 3.01 -5.95
C LEU A 36 -5.84 3.55 -5.91
N PHE A 37 -5.68 4.85 -5.78
CA PHE A 37 -4.38 5.52 -5.69
C PHE A 37 -4.27 6.30 -4.38
N LYS A 38 -3.04 6.43 -3.88
CA LYS A 38 -2.67 7.29 -2.75
C LYS A 38 -1.92 8.50 -3.29
N ARG A 39 -2.37 9.70 -2.90
CA ARG A 39 -1.69 10.96 -3.16
C ARG A 39 -0.42 11.04 -2.33
N ILE A 40 0.68 11.43 -2.98
CA ILE A 40 1.96 11.68 -2.35
C ILE A 40 2.34 13.13 -2.68
N ASN A 41 2.60 13.95 -1.65
CA ASN A 41 2.92 15.35 -1.85
C ASN A 41 4.22 15.50 -2.66
N GLY A 42 4.17 16.27 -3.74
CA GLY A 42 5.34 16.52 -4.59
C GLY A 42 5.82 15.31 -5.40
N ARG A 43 5.06 14.22 -5.47
CA ARG A 43 5.40 13.01 -6.25
C ARG A 43 4.19 12.49 -7.02
N ARG A 44 4.44 11.57 -7.95
CA ARG A 44 3.37 10.85 -8.63
C ARG A 44 2.56 10.02 -7.62
N PRO A 45 1.22 9.96 -7.76
CA PRO A 45 0.41 9.06 -6.95
C PRO A 45 0.84 7.60 -7.13
N VAL A 46 0.73 6.83 -6.05
CA VAL A 46 1.10 5.40 -6.03
C VAL A 46 -0.15 4.53 -6.01
N LEU A 47 -0.07 3.38 -6.64
CA LEU A 47 -1.18 2.41 -6.70
C LEU A 47 -1.37 1.75 -5.33
N VAL A 48 -2.61 1.70 -4.86
CA VAL A 48 -2.97 1.03 -3.62
C VAL A 48 -3.39 -0.40 -3.91
N ILE A 49 -2.62 -1.34 -3.36
CA ILE A 49 -2.92 -2.77 -3.46
C ILE A 49 -3.60 -3.21 -2.17
N LEU A 50 -4.79 -3.79 -2.29
CA LEU A 50 -5.54 -4.35 -1.15
C LEU A 50 -5.72 -5.87 -1.26
N ASN A 51 -5.31 -6.45 -2.38
CA ASN A 51 -5.36 -7.90 -2.59
C ASN A 51 -4.04 -8.50 -2.06
N PRO A 52 -4.09 -9.37 -1.04
CA PRO A 52 -2.89 -9.95 -0.44
C PRO A 52 -2.07 -10.79 -1.44
N VAL A 53 -2.72 -11.46 -2.40
CA VAL A 53 -2.02 -12.23 -3.45
C VAL A 53 -1.17 -11.30 -4.31
N LYS A 54 -1.72 -10.15 -4.73
CA LYS A 54 -0.96 -9.14 -5.48
C LYS A 54 0.15 -8.52 -4.64
N CYS A 55 -0.06 -8.31 -3.35
CA CYS A 55 1.02 -7.84 -2.48
C CYS A 55 2.17 -8.85 -2.45
N GLN A 56 1.86 -10.14 -2.38
CA GLN A 56 2.87 -11.20 -2.39
C GLN A 56 3.62 -11.27 -3.72
N GLU A 57 2.93 -11.16 -4.86
CA GLU A 57 3.57 -11.09 -6.19
C GLU A 57 4.56 -9.93 -6.28
N VAL A 58 4.16 -8.73 -5.81
CA VAL A 58 5.02 -7.55 -5.78
C VAL A 58 6.23 -7.75 -4.87
N LEU A 59 6.04 -8.38 -3.70
CA LEU A 59 7.14 -8.67 -2.77
C LEU A 59 8.13 -9.65 -3.39
N THR A 60 7.65 -10.73 -4.00
CA THR A 60 8.48 -11.73 -4.66
C THR A 60 9.27 -11.14 -5.82
N GLU A 61 8.64 -10.36 -6.69
CA GLU A 61 9.36 -9.70 -7.79
C GLU A 61 10.42 -8.71 -7.27
N ALA A 62 10.07 -7.94 -6.24
CA ALA A 62 10.96 -6.91 -5.69
C ALA A 62 12.12 -7.47 -4.86
N HIS A 63 12.01 -8.68 -4.31
CA HIS A 63 13.09 -9.31 -3.55
C HIS A 63 13.85 -10.31 -4.42
N GLU A 64 13.21 -11.38 -4.87
CA GLU A 64 13.80 -12.46 -5.67
C GLU A 64 14.22 -11.95 -7.07
N GLY A 65 13.32 -11.26 -7.78
CA GLY A 65 13.61 -10.70 -9.12
C GLY A 65 14.68 -9.59 -9.12
N SER A 66 15.00 -9.04 -7.94
CA SER A 66 15.97 -7.96 -7.77
C SER A 66 17.33 -8.42 -7.25
N GLY A 67 17.57 -9.72 -7.17
CA GLY A 67 18.81 -10.30 -6.64
C GLY A 67 18.88 -10.28 -5.11
N HIS A 68 17.78 -10.64 -4.44
CA HIS A 68 17.68 -10.78 -2.99
C HIS A 68 18.07 -9.52 -2.21
N ARG A 69 17.52 -8.38 -2.61
CA ARG A 69 17.79 -7.11 -1.92
C ARG A 69 17.35 -7.16 -0.45
N ARG A 70 18.11 -6.45 0.39
CA ARG A 70 17.77 -6.25 1.81
C ARG A 70 16.47 -5.47 1.98
N VAL A 71 15.86 -5.57 3.17
CA VAL A 71 14.59 -4.93 3.55
C VAL A 71 14.45 -3.50 3.06
N PHE A 72 15.44 -2.63 3.32
CA PHE A 72 15.39 -1.23 2.90
C PHE A 72 15.38 -1.05 1.38
N GLY A 73 16.14 -1.88 0.66
CA GLY A 73 16.20 -1.82 -0.80
C GLY A 73 14.89 -2.24 -1.45
N VAL A 74 14.28 -3.33 -0.94
CA VAL A 74 12.97 -3.81 -1.39
C VAL A 74 11.88 -2.78 -1.08
N PHE A 75 11.85 -2.27 0.15
CA PHE A 75 10.88 -1.26 0.54
C PHE A 75 10.98 0.01 -0.30
N HIS A 76 12.21 0.49 -0.56
CA HIS A 76 12.42 1.69 -1.37
C HIS A 76 11.98 1.50 -2.82
N LEU A 77 12.22 0.32 -3.40
CA LEU A 77 11.76 -0.02 -4.75
C LEU A 77 10.23 -0.05 -4.84
N ILE A 78 9.58 -0.71 -3.89
CA ILE A 78 8.12 -0.88 -3.91
C ILE A 78 7.40 0.45 -3.68
N GLN A 79 7.86 1.27 -2.72
CA GLN A 79 7.16 2.50 -2.33
C GLN A 79 7.13 3.58 -3.43
N GLU A 80 7.96 3.45 -4.47
CA GLU A 80 7.95 4.36 -5.62
C GLU A 80 6.69 4.21 -6.47
N HIS A 81 6.08 3.01 -6.46
CA HIS A 81 4.96 2.67 -7.33
C HIS A 81 3.72 2.20 -6.56
N PHE A 82 3.90 1.60 -5.38
CA PHE A 82 2.84 0.91 -4.66
C PHE A 82 2.69 1.37 -3.21
N PHE A 83 1.51 1.15 -2.67
CA PHE A 83 1.22 1.32 -1.25
C PHE A 83 0.20 0.27 -0.78
N TRP A 84 0.44 -0.28 0.40
CA TRP A 84 -0.59 -0.98 1.17
C TRP A 84 -0.38 -0.78 2.67
N PRO A 85 -1.40 -1.00 3.50
CA PRO A 85 -1.25 -0.95 4.96
C PRO A 85 -0.19 -1.96 5.42
N HIS A 86 0.68 -1.56 6.36
CA HIS A 86 1.72 -2.42 6.94
C HIS A 86 2.82 -2.90 5.99
N MET A 87 2.94 -2.30 4.80
CA MET A 87 3.93 -2.66 3.76
C MET A 87 5.36 -2.89 4.27
N TYR A 88 5.89 -2.03 5.15
CA TYR A 88 7.25 -2.22 5.68
C TYR A 88 7.39 -3.50 6.52
N GLN A 89 6.36 -3.86 7.29
CA GLN A 89 6.35 -5.07 8.09
C GLN A 89 6.28 -6.30 7.19
N ASP A 90 5.46 -6.27 6.14
CA ASP A 90 5.36 -7.36 5.17
C ASP A 90 6.69 -7.56 4.42
N VAL A 91 7.35 -6.47 4.01
CA VAL A 91 8.69 -6.54 3.41
C VAL A 91 9.69 -7.18 4.38
N LYS A 92 9.69 -6.74 5.65
CA LYS A 92 10.59 -7.30 6.66
C LYS A 92 10.34 -8.79 6.87
N GLN A 93 9.08 -9.21 6.90
CA GLN A 93 8.71 -10.61 7.05
C GLN A 93 9.16 -11.43 5.83
N HIS A 94 8.84 -11.00 4.61
CA HIS A 94 9.18 -11.70 3.37
C HIS A 94 10.68 -11.91 3.23
N VAL A 95 11.46 -10.83 3.31
CA VAL A 95 12.93 -10.89 3.25
C VAL A 95 13.49 -11.70 4.42
N GLY A 96 12.93 -11.53 5.62
CA GLY A 96 13.35 -12.25 6.82
C GLY A 96 13.07 -13.75 6.78
N SER A 97 12.13 -14.21 5.94
CA SER A 97 11.81 -15.62 5.71
C SER A 97 12.51 -16.24 4.50
N CYS A 98 13.30 -15.46 3.75
CA CYS A 98 13.99 -15.97 2.56
C CYS A 98 15.11 -16.94 2.97
N HIS A 99 15.01 -18.20 2.53
CA HIS A 99 16.01 -19.22 2.82
C HIS A 99 17.39 -18.84 2.25
N GLU A 100 17.46 -18.40 0.99
CA GLU A 100 18.73 -18.03 0.33
C GLU A 100 19.48 -16.89 1.04
N CYS A 101 18.75 -16.00 1.70
CA CYS A 101 19.35 -14.91 2.48
C CYS A 101 19.80 -15.33 3.89
N GLN A 102 19.36 -16.49 4.37
CA GLN A 102 19.65 -17.01 5.71
C GLN A 102 20.82 -18.01 5.73
N ILE A 103 21.25 -18.49 4.56
CA ILE A 103 22.36 -19.43 4.41
C ILE A 103 23.70 -18.69 4.50
#